data_AF-A0A3C1G6H2-F1
#
_entry.id   AF-A0A3C1G6H2-F1
#
_cell.length_a   1.000
_cell.length_b   1.000
_cell.length_c   1.000
_cell.angle_alpha   90.00
_cell.angle_beta   90.00
_cell.angle_gamma   90.00
#
_symmetry.space_group_name_H-M   'P 1'
#
loop_
_entity.id
_entity.type
_entity.pdbx_description
1 polymer ?
#
loop_
_entity_poly.entity_id
_entity_poly.type
_entity_poly.pdbx_seq_one_letter_code
_entity_poly.pdbx_strand_id
1 'polypeptide(L)' 'MVPRWARVRFPRGSMLGEPGNRDKHFRVLGDALDALRTISSPGGSVELPYRWEADPVMWRGKPLTEGAYT' A
#
# COMPACT_ATOMS: atom_id res chain seq x y z
N MET A 1 4.72 17.20 -17.43
CA MET A 1 4.62 17.02 -15.97
C MET A 1 5.11 15.62 -15.64
N VAL A 2 6.09 15.45 -14.75
CA VAL A 2 6.54 14.12 -14.33
C VAL A 2 5.68 13.61 -13.16
N PRO A 3 5.32 12.32 -13.14
CA PRO A 3 4.47 11.77 -12.09
C PRO A 3 5.18 11.72 -10.73
N ARG A 4 4.40 11.81 -9.66
CA ARG A 4 4.83 11.61 -8.27
C ARG A 4 4.20 10.33 -7.73
N TRP A 5 4.92 9.60 -6.90
CA TRP A 5 4.50 8.25 -6.48
C TRP A 5 4.45 8.11 -4.97
N ALA A 6 3.33 7.63 -4.43
CA ALA A 6 3.26 7.06 -3.09
C ALA A 6 3.17 5.54 -3.24
N ARG A 7 4.06 4.80 -2.56
CA ARG A 7 4.20 3.35 -2.71
C ARG A 7 3.77 2.64 -1.43
N VAL A 8 3.05 1.54 -1.60
CA VAL A 8 2.66 0.59 -0.55
C VAL A 8 3.04 -0.83 -0.98
N ARG A 9 3.25 -1.73 -0.03
CA ARG A 9 3.55 -3.15 -0.30
C ARG A 9 2.42 -4.04 0.18
N PHE A 10 1.23 -3.84 -0.37
CA PHE A 10 0.12 -4.73 -0.10
C PHE A 10 0.05 -5.88 -1.12
N PRO A 11 -0.42 -7.07 -0.71
CA PRO A 11 -0.62 -8.19 -1.61
C PRO A 11 -1.64 -7.86 -2.70
N ARG A 12 -1.49 -8.52 -3.87
CA ARG A 12 -2.45 -8.51 -4.99
C ARG A 12 -2.75 -7.11 -5.57
N GLY A 13 -1.81 -6.18 -5.43
CA GLY A 13 -1.99 -4.82 -5.95
C GLY A 13 -3.07 -4.01 -5.25
N SER A 14 -3.48 -4.40 -4.03
CA SER A 14 -4.33 -3.53 -3.21
C SER A 14 -3.62 -2.20 -2.97
N MET A 15 -4.36 -1.10 -3.06
CA MET A 15 -3.80 0.24 -2.88
C MET A 15 -4.03 0.78 -1.47
N LEU A 16 -5.02 0.27 -0.73
CA LEU A 16 -5.52 0.87 0.52
C LEU A 16 -5.43 -0.05 1.74
N GLY A 17 -4.99 -1.30 1.56
CA GLY A 17 -4.88 -2.29 2.64
C GLY A 17 -5.98 -3.35 2.58
N GLU A 18 -6.34 -3.91 3.73
CA GLU A 18 -7.31 -5.02 3.83
C GLU A 18 -8.73 -4.57 3.51
N PRO A 19 -9.55 -5.39 2.84
CA PRO A 19 -10.98 -5.12 2.67
C PRO A 19 -11.67 -4.88 4.01
N GLY A 20 -12.51 -3.84 4.08
CA GLY A 20 -13.27 -3.50 5.28
C GLY A 20 -12.51 -2.70 6.35
N ASN A 21 -11.19 -2.55 6.24
CA ASN A 21 -10.40 -1.73 7.16
C ASN A 21 -10.48 -0.25 6.82
N ARG A 22 -11.65 0.36 7.10
CA ARG A 22 -11.97 1.75 6.79
C ARG A 22 -10.89 2.71 7.28
N ASP A 23 -10.43 2.55 8.51
CA ASP A 23 -9.46 3.47 9.11
C ASP A 23 -8.12 3.44 8.39
N LYS A 24 -7.62 2.25 8.04
CA LYS A 24 -6.39 2.10 7.24
C LYS A 24 -6.56 2.73 5.86
N HIS A 25 -7.72 2.54 5.21
CA HIS A 25 -7.96 3.12 3.88
C HIS A 25 -7.87 4.65 3.90
N PHE A 26 -8.51 5.29 4.87
CA PHE A 26 -8.46 6.75 5.00
C PHE A 26 -7.05 7.24 5.36
N ARG A 27 -6.30 6.50 6.17
CA ARG A 27 -4.94 6.88 6.53
C ARG A 27 -3.98 6.78 5.35
N VAL A 28 -4.02 5.68 4.59
CA VAL A 28 -3.24 5.51 3.36
C VAL A 28 -3.56 6.61 2.35
N LEU A 29 -4.84 6.91 2.15
CA LEU A 29 -5.28 7.95 1.23
C LEU A 29 -4.80 9.35 1.69
N GLY A 30 -4.91 9.65 2.98
CA GLY A 30 -4.42 10.90 3.57
C GLY A 30 -2.93 11.10 3.33
N ASP A 31 -2.12 10.09 3.66
CA ASP A 31 -0.66 10.18 3.49
C ASP A 31 -0.26 10.24 2.01
N ALA A 32 -1.00 9.57 1.12
CA ALA A 32 -0.79 9.66 -0.33
C ALA A 32 -1.09 11.08 -0.87
N LEU A 33 -2.09 11.77 -0.33
CA LEU A 33 -2.37 13.17 -0.66
C LEU A 33 -1.31 14.10 -0.06
N ASP A 34 -0.86 13.84 1.17
CA ASP A 34 0.24 14.60 1.78
C ASP A 34 1.55 14.45 1.01
N ALA A 35 1.78 13.31 0.33
CA ALA A 35 2.90 13.14 -0.59
C ALA A 35 2.94 14.19 -1.72
N LEU A 36 1.78 14.74 -2.13
CA LEU A 36 1.72 15.83 -3.10
C LEU A 36 2.30 17.14 -2.57
N ARG A 37 2.39 17.29 -1.24
CA ARG A 37 2.98 18.47 -0.58
C ARG A 37 4.44 18.24 -0.20
N THR A 38 4.83 17.00 0.10
CA THR A 38 6.16 16.68 0.61
C THR A 38 7.16 16.29 -0.47
N ILE A 39 6.72 15.74 -1.61
CA ILE A 39 7.60 15.46 -2.75
C ILE A 39 7.95 16.78 -3.45
N SER A 40 9.14 17.30 -3.15
CA SER A 40 9.67 18.56 -3.68
C SER A 40 10.43 18.42 -5.00
N SER A 41 10.87 17.20 -5.34
CA SER A 41 11.60 16.90 -6.58
C SER A 41 10.71 16.29 -7.65
N PRO A 42 10.80 16.74 -8.92
CA PRO A 42 10.11 16.11 -10.04
C PRO A 42 10.44 14.61 -10.14
N GLY A 43 9.42 13.76 -10.28
CA GLY A 43 9.61 12.30 -10.37
C GLY A 43 9.82 11.61 -9.02
N GLY A 44 9.80 12.35 -7.92
CA GLY A 44 10.03 11.82 -6.58
C GLY A 44 8.97 10.81 -6.13
N SER A 45 9.35 10.01 -5.14
CA SER A 45 8.48 9.01 -4.55
C SER A 45 8.68 8.89 -3.04
N VAL A 46 7.62 8.49 -2.35
CA VAL A 46 7.64 8.14 -0.91
C VAL A 46 7.13 6.71 -0.75
N GLU A 47 7.73 5.95 0.15
CA GLU A 47 7.21 4.66 0.62
C GLU A 47 6.42 4.90 1.90
N LEU A 48 5.15 4.47 1.90
CA LEU A 48 4.26 4.64 3.04
C LEU A 48 4.46 3.46 4.02
N PRO A 49 4.40 3.69 5.35
CA PRO A 49 4.78 2.72 6.36
C PRO A 49 3.70 1.65 6.65
N TYR A 50 2.79 1.39 5.72
CA TYR A 50 1.66 0.49 5.93
C TYR A 50 2.01 -0.95 5.57
N ARG A 51 1.56 -1.88 6.43
CA ARG A 51 1.68 -3.32 6.20
C ARG A 51 0.31 -4.00 6.18
N TRP A 52 0.30 -5.16 5.54
CA TRP A 52 -0.81 -6.08 5.60
C TRP A 52 -0.77 -6.83 6.94
N GLU A 53 -1.81 -6.67 7.75
CA GLU A 53 -1.90 -7.18 9.12
C GLU A 53 -2.93 -8.30 9.26
N ALA A 54 -3.80 -8.50 8.26
CA ALA A 54 -4.73 -9.62 8.29
C ALA A 54 -4.00 -10.96 8.14
N ASP A 55 -4.59 -11.98 8.77
CA ASP A 55 -4.09 -13.34 8.70
C ASP A 55 -3.91 -13.82 7.25
N PRO A 56 -2.90 -14.69 7.00
CA PRO A 56 -2.70 -15.27 5.68
C PRO A 56 -3.96 -15.94 5.18
N VAL A 57 -4.41 -15.58 3.98
CA VAL A 57 -5.50 -16.31 3.33
C VAL A 57 -4.99 -17.69 2.97
N MET A 58 -5.74 -18.72 3.35
CA MET A 58 -5.42 -20.10 3.01
C MET A 58 -5.84 -20.38 1.56
N TRP A 59 -4.89 -20.84 0.73
CA TRP A 59 -5.16 -21.32 -0.63
C TRP A 59 -4.76 -22.79 -0.75
N ARG A 60 -5.73 -23.66 -1.08
CA ARG A 60 -5.53 -25.11 -1.15
C ARG A 60 -4.80 -25.69 0.07
N GLY A 61 -5.14 -25.21 1.27
CA GLY A 61 -4.53 -25.66 2.52
C GLY A 61 -3.15 -25.08 2.84
N LYS A 62 -2.64 -24.12 2.06
CA LYS A 62 -1.37 -23.43 2.31
C LYS A 62 -1.59 -21.95 2.61
N PRO A 63 -0.91 -21.37 3.61
CA PRO A 63 -0.97 -19.92 3.85
C PRO A 63 -0.31 -19.19 2.69
N LEU A 64 -1.00 -18.19 2.13
CA LEU A 64 -0.38 -17.28 1.16
C LEU A 64 0.54 -16.31 1.91
N THR A 65 1.85 -16.50 1.77
CA THR A 65 2.86 -15.63 2.36
C THR A 65 3.14 -14.41 1.48
N GLU A 66 3.59 -13.33 2.12
CA GLU A 66 4.05 -12.11 1.44
C GLU A 66 5.19 -12.47 0.45
N GLY A 67 5.05 -12.08 -0.82
CA GLY A 67 6.03 -12.40 -1.89
C GLY A 67 5.72 -13.61 -2.77
N ALA A 68 4.65 -14.38 -2.51
CA ALA A 68 4.22 -15.52 -3.35
C ALA A 68 3.73 -15.15 -4.77
N TYR A 69 3.83 -13.87 -5.14
CA TYR A 69 3.38 -13.31 -6.41
C TYR A 69 4.50 -12.56 -7.15
N THR A 70 5.76 -12.86 -6.83
CA THR A 70 6.94 -12.35 -7.56
C THR A 70 7.45 -13.39 -8.53
#